data_AF-A0A9D2QFP3-F1
#
_entry.id   AF-A0A9D2QFP3-F1
#
_cell.length_a   1.000
_cell.length_b   1.000
_cell.length_c   1.000
_cell.angle_alpha   90.00
_cell.angle_beta   90.00
_cell.angle_gamma   90.00
#
_symmetry.space_group_name_H-M   'P 1'
#
loop_
_entity.id
_entity.type
_entity.pdbx_description
1 polymer ?
#
loop_
_entity_poly.entity_id
_entity_poly.type
_entity_poly.pdbx_seq_one_letter_code
_entity_poly.pdbx_strand_id
1 'polypeptide(L)'
;MFTSSPTRRFAAVAATVVLGVGVSGCSGGDDEAQASDASGTSTVTVTETASNPDPNPNPDPAPQPCTLGTLHESTGLEMLDVMMYCDGAWMRAGQAATDHVRNLSWTGETWVEYVADGRSKPTGYPCYSWDRLITDGVPEALRDQLTVCT
;
A
#
# COMPACT_ATOMS: atom_id res chain seq x y z
N MET A 1 31.71 13.17 -36.07
CA MET A 1 30.91 14.20 -35.39
C MET A 1 29.88 13.52 -34.53
N PHE A 2 30.18 13.26 -33.26
CA PHE A 2 29.19 12.98 -32.22
C PHE A 2 29.88 13.29 -30.90
N THR A 3 29.35 14.26 -30.14
CA THR A 3 29.08 14.20 -28.70
C THR A 3 28.63 15.56 -28.22
N SER A 4 27.81 15.52 -27.17
CA SER A 4 27.47 16.59 -26.23
C SER A 4 26.13 17.30 -26.45
N SER A 5 25.15 16.88 -25.63
CA SER A 5 24.14 17.76 -25.07
C SER A 5 24.10 17.48 -23.57
N PRO A 6 24.27 18.49 -22.70
CA PRO A 6 24.19 18.27 -21.26
C PRO A 6 22.98 18.95 -20.60
N THR A 7 22.45 18.22 -19.63
CA THR A 7 21.91 18.66 -18.32
C THR A 7 20.56 19.36 -18.20
N ARG A 8 19.65 18.61 -17.55
CA ARG A 8 18.53 19.05 -16.70
C ARG A 8 19.01 19.99 -15.58
N ARG A 9 18.12 20.87 -15.10
CA ARG A 9 18.19 21.45 -13.75
C ARG A 9 16.83 21.34 -13.07
N PHE A 10 16.79 20.54 -12.01
CA PHE A 10 15.77 20.54 -10.96
C PHE A 10 16.10 21.62 -9.93
N ALA A 11 15.09 22.18 -9.25
CA ALA A 11 15.19 22.64 -7.87
C ALA A 11 13.79 22.81 -7.25
N ALA A 12 13.63 22.28 -6.05
CA ALA A 12 12.39 22.11 -5.27
C ALA A 12 12.32 23.07 -4.05
N VAL A 13 11.36 22.79 -3.16
CA VAL A 13 11.29 23.09 -1.70
C VAL A 13 10.60 24.42 -1.33
N ALA A 14 9.80 24.60 -0.26
CA ALA A 14 8.92 23.83 0.64
C ALA A 14 8.41 24.85 1.70
N ALA A 15 7.27 24.62 2.39
CA ALA A 15 7.07 25.04 3.80
C ALA A 15 5.74 24.50 4.40
N THR A 16 5.87 23.84 5.55
CA THR A 16 4.87 23.27 6.48
C THR A 16 4.37 24.30 7.50
N VAL A 17 3.19 24.09 8.13
CA VAL A 17 2.90 24.35 9.57
C VAL A 17 1.67 23.53 10.04
N VAL A 18 1.81 22.93 11.24
CA VAL A 18 0.88 22.04 12.00
C VAL A 18 0.16 22.82 13.12
N LEU A 19 -0.99 22.33 13.64
CA LEU A 19 -1.54 22.41 15.03
C LEU A 19 -3.03 21.97 14.99
N GLY A 20 -3.67 21.13 15.82
CA GLY A 20 -3.38 20.35 17.03
C GLY A 20 -4.70 20.00 17.77
N VAL A 21 -4.68 18.97 18.65
CA VAL A 21 -5.55 18.71 19.84
C VAL A 21 -7.01 18.21 19.60
N GLY A 22 -7.63 17.23 20.30
CA GLY A 22 -7.26 16.33 21.41
C GLY A 22 -8.48 15.55 22.00
N VAL A 23 -8.18 14.61 22.94
CA VAL A 23 -8.98 14.06 24.11
C VAL A 23 -10.31 13.30 23.83
N SER A 24 -10.88 12.31 24.57
CA SER A 24 -10.86 11.82 25.98
C SER A 24 -11.56 10.44 26.13
N GLY A 25 -11.11 9.57 27.08
CA GLY A 25 -11.89 8.71 28.03
C GLY A 25 -12.85 7.60 27.52
N CYS A 26 -13.29 6.54 28.24
CA CYS A 26 -13.26 5.99 29.62
C CYS A 26 -13.61 4.46 29.54
N SER A 27 -12.94 3.53 30.23
CA SER A 27 -13.26 2.89 31.56
C SER A 27 -14.20 1.67 31.59
N GLY A 28 -13.76 0.62 32.32
CA GLY A 28 -14.56 -0.43 33.01
C GLY A 28 -14.61 -1.78 32.29
N GLY A 29 -14.52 -2.97 32.90
CA GLY A 29 -14.44 -3.49 34.29
C GLY A 29 -14.34 -5.03 34.15
N ASP A 30 -13.50 -5.73 34.93
CA ASP A 30 -13.78 -6.48 36.18
C ASP A 30 -13.72 -8.00 35.97
N ASP A 31 -13.21 -8.67 37.00
CA ASP A 31 -12.71 -10.04 37.16
C ASP A 31 -13.71 -11.21 36.94
N GLU A 32 -13.20 -12.42 36.63
CA GLU A 32 -13.19 -13.57 37.58
C GLU A 32 -12.77 -14.92 36.93
N ALA A 33 -12.18 -15.75 37.79
CA ALA A 33 -11.40 -16.96 37.58
C ALA A 33 -12.11 -18.19 36.99
N GLN A 34 -11.32 -19.10 36.38
CA GLN A 34 -11.33 -20.51 36.80
C GLN A 34 -10.05 -21.27 36.41
N ALA A 35 -9.46 -21.95 37.40
CA ALA A 35 -8.29 -22.81 37.29
C ALA A 35 -8.64 -24.20 36.71
N SER A 36 -7.67 -24.85 36.05
CA SER A 36 -7.25 -26.23 36.36
C SER A 36 -5.99 -26.65 35.61
N ASP A 37 -5.13 -27.31 36.37
CA ASP A 37 -3.82 -27.90 36.12
C ASP A 37 -3.75 -28.91 34.96
N ALA A 38 -2.63 -28.90 34.22
CA ALA A 38 -1.97 -30.13 33.74
C ALA A 38 -0.54 -29.85 33.28
N SER A 39 0.40 -30.30 34.11
CA SER A 39 1.84 -30.38 33.92
C SER A 39 2.27 -30.98 32.56
N GLY A 40 3.11 -30.23 31.84
CA GLY A 40 3.80 -30.66 30.63
C GLY A 40 4.98 -29.74 30.33
N THR A 41 6.10 -29.95 31.02
CA THR A 41 7.37 -29.24 30.81
C THR A 41 7.86 -29.44 29.38
N SER A 42 7.92 -28.35 28.61
CA SER A 42 8.85 -28.19 27.49
C SER A 42 9.14 -26.71 27.30
N THR A 43 10.36 -26.35 27.69
CA THR A 43 11.00 -25.05 27.51
C THR A 43 11.12 -24.69 26.03
N VAL A 44 10.37 -23.68 25.61
CA VAL A 44 10.73 -22.79 24.50
C VAL A 44 10.49 -21.37 24.98
N THR A 45 11.56 -20.60 25.12
CA THR A 45 11.50 -19.17 25.42
C THR A 45 10.97 -18.45 24.17
N VAL A 46 9.66 -18.32 24.08
CA VAL A 46 9.03 -17.35 23.19
C VAL A 46 9.00 -16.03 23.94
N THR A 47 9.83 -15.09 23.52
CA THR A 47 9.66 -13.69 23.89
C THR A 47 8.38 -13.21 23.21
N GLU A 48 7.24 -13.42 23.84
CA GLU A 48 6.04 -12.67 23.53
C GLU A 48 6.26 -11.24 24.03
N THR A 49 6.80 -10.40 23.16
CA THR A 49 6.51 -8.98 23.25
C THR A 49 5.01 -8.86 22.97
N ALA A 50 4.22 -8.88 24.03
CA ALA A 50 2.88 -8.34 24.03
C ALA A 50 3.02 -6.86 23.66
N SER A 51 2.92 -6.56 22.37
CA SER A 51 2.71 -5.20 21.88
C SER A 51 1.31 -4.81 22.34
N ASN A 52 1.26 -4.30 23.56
CA ASN A 52 0.17 -3.49 24.06
C ASN A 52 -0.12 -2.44 22.97
N PRO A 53 -1.33 -2.38 22.36
CA PRO A 53 -1.63 -1.31 21.42
C PRO A 53 -1.86 -0.06 22.26
N ASP A 54 -0.77 0.62 22.61
CA ASP A 54 -0.83 2.04 22.87
C ASP A 54 -1.47 2.67 21.62
N PRO A 55 -2.54 3.48 21.77
CA PRO A 55 -3.10 4.21 20.65
C PRO A 55 -2.08 5.28 20.26
N ASN A 56 -1.09 4.90 19.46
CA ASN A 56 -0.19 5.84 18.84
C ASN A 56 -1.04 6.71 17.89
N PRO A 57 -1.24 8.01 18.19
CA PRO A 57 -2.04 8.88 17.33
C PRO A 57 -1.34 9.17 16.00
N ASN A 58 -0.10 8.70 15.83
CA ASN A 58 0.65 8.80 14.60
C ASN A 58 0.67 7.43 13.91
N PRO A 59 -0.12 7.20 12.85
CA PRO A 59 -0.01 5.97 12.07
C PRO A 59 1.42 5.81 11.59
N ASP A 60 1.93 4.57 11.61
CA ASP A 60 3.26 4.28 11.10
C ASP A 60 3.39 4.78 9.66
N PRO A 61 4.54 5.37 9.27
CA PRO A 61 4.76 5.79 7.90
C PRO A 61 4.56 4.61 6.96
N ALA A 62 3.81 4.84 5.87
CA ALA A 62 3.65 3.82 4.84
C ALA A 62 5.04 3.34 4.35
N PRO A 63 5.23 2.04 4.10
CA PRO A 63 6.51 1.50 3.67
C PRO A 63 6.92 2.16 2.35
N GLN A 64 8.15 2.67 2.22
CA GLN A 64 8.65 3.10 0.91
C GLN A 64 8.63 1.91 -0.05
N PRO A 65 8.23 2.04 -1.33
CA PRO A 65 7.88 3.25 -2.11
C PRO A 65 6.39 3.71 -2.06
N CYS A 66 5.62 3.32 -1.04
CA CYS A 66 4.18 3.63 -0.90
C CYS A 66 3.91 5.07 -0.45
N THR A 67 4.32 6.05 -1.25
CA THR A 67 3.94 7.46 -1.05
C THR A 67 3.40 8.07 -2.35
N LEU A 68 2.47 9.02 -2.25
CA LEU A 68 1.97 9.75 -3.43
C LEU A 68 3.08 10.56 -4.11
N GLY A 69 4.06 11.05 -3.36
CA GLY A 69 5.22 11.75 -3.92
C GLY A 69 6.00 10.86 -4.89
N THR A 70 6.35 9.65 -4.46
CA THR A 70 7.05 8.67 -5.31
C THR A 70 6.21 8.24 -6.52
N LEU A 71 4.88 8.17 -6.36
CA LEU A 71 3.97 7.90 -7.48
C LEU A 71 4.02 9.02 -8.52
N HIS A 72 3.94 10.29 -8.11
CA HIS A 72 3.93 11.44 -9.02
C HIS A 72 5.27 11.73 -9.69
N GLU A 73 6.37 11.20 -9.16
CA GLU A 73 7.68 11.23 -9.84
C GLU A 73 7.73 10.29 -11.06
N SER A 74 6.82 9.32 -11.13
CA SER A 74 6.75 8.34 -12.22
C SER A 74 5.97 8.91 -13.41
N THR A 75 6.53 8.74 -14.61
CA THR A 75 6.01 9.38 -15.83
C THR A 75 4.61 8.88 -16.17
N GLY A 76 3.66 9.80 -16.39
CA GLY A 76 2.30 9.48 -16.79
C GLY A 76 1.37 9.05 -15.66
N LEU A 77 1.83 9.13 -14.40
CA LEU A 77 1.06 8.76 -13.21
C LEU A 77 0.71 9.99 -12.32
N GLU A 78 0.96 11.20 -12.82
CA GLU A 78 0.83 12.46 -12.08
C GLU A 78 -0.62 12.78 -11.66
N MET A 79 -1.60 12.21 -12.37
CA MET A 79 -3.02 12.41 -12.08
C MET A 79 -3.58 11.45 -11.02
N LEU A 80 -2.80 10.46 -10.58
CA LEU A 80 -3.23 9.46 -9.60
C LEU A 80 -2.97 9.99 -8.18
N ASP A 81 -4.00 10.48 -7.50
CA ASP A 81 -3.90 11.18 -6.21
C ASP A 81 -4.51 10.40 -5.04
N VAL A 82 -5.10 9.22 -5.29
CA VAL A 82 -5.64 8.31 -4.28
C VAL A 82 -4.91 6.98 -4.34
N MET A 83 -4.21 6.62 -3.27
CA MET A 83 -3.62 5.28 -3.09
C MET A 83 -4.61 4.38 -2.37
N MET A 84 -5.08 3.34 -3.05
CA MET A 84 -6.06 2.37 -2.52
C MET A 84 -5.37 1.13 -1.92
N TYR A 85 -4.23 0.74 -2.48
CA TYR A 85 -3.42 -0.39 -2.03
C TYR A 85 -1.95 -0.09 -2.30
N CYS A 86 -1.07 -0.46 -1.37
CA CYS A 86 0.36 -0.58 -1.65
C CYS A 86 1.04 -1.51 -0.64
N ASP A 87 1.90 -2.41 -1.13
CA ASP A 87 2.74 -3.30 -0.29
C ASP A 87 4.25 -3.11 -0.50
N GLY A 88 4.60 -2.10 -1.29
CA GLY A 88 5.97 -1.75 -1.65
C GLY A 88 6.49 -2.38 -2.94
N ALA A 89 5.84 -3.42 -3.45
CA ALA A 89 6.13 -3.99 -4.78
C ALA A 89 5.00 -3.70 -5.78
N TRP A 90 3.77 -3.59 -5.28
CA TRP A 90 2.56 -3.38 -6.05
C TRP A 90 1.76 -2.22 -5.49
N MET A 91 1.06 -1.50 -6.36
CA MET A 91 0.17 -0.41 -5.97
C MET A 91 -1.10 -0.41 -6.80
N ARG A 92 -2.22 -0.06 -6.17
CA ARG A 92 -3.44 0.37 -6.85
C ARG A 92 -3.69 1.82 -6.51
N ALA A 93 -3.71 2.67 -7.52
CA ALA A 93 -3.93 4.10 -7.37
C ALA A 93 -4.94 4.61 -8.38
N GLY A 94 -5.63 5.70 -8.05
CA GLY A 94 -6.66 6.27 -8.88
C GLY A 94 -6.67 7.79 -8.81
N GLN A 95 -7.41 8.40 -9.72
CA GLN A 95 -7.73 9.82 -9.68
C GLN A 95 -9.03 10.02 -8.90
N ALA A 96 -9.00 10.91 -7.91
CA ALA A 96 -10.10 11.22 -7.01
C ALA A 96 -11.36 11.61 -7.80
N ALA A 97 -12.51 11.14 -7.33
CA ALA A 97 -13.81 11.39 -7.95
C ALA A 97 -13.93 10.96 -9.44
N THR A 98 -13.13 9.98 -9.87
CA THR A 98 -13.24 9.35 -11.20
C THR A 98 -13.22 7.83 -11.09
N ASP A 99 -13.49 7.14 -12.19
CA ASP A 99 -13.25 5.69 -12.33
C ASP A 99 -11.84 5.38 -12.89
N HIS A 100 -10.97 6.39 -12.97
CA HIS A 100 -9.63 6.25 -13.50
C HIS A 100 -8.72 5.60 -12.47
N VAL A 101 -8.64 4.28 -12.51
CA VAL A 101 -7.79 3.46 -11.65
C VAL A 101 -6.71 2.76 -12.45
N ARG A 102 -5.52 2.65 -11.87
CA ARG A 102 -4.36 1.93 -12.40
C ARG A 102 -3.81 0.97 -11.35
N ASN A 103 -3.32 -0.17 -11.83
CA ASN A 103 -2.52 -1.10 -11.05
C ASN A 103 -1.08 -0.94 -11.53
N LEU A 104 -0.14 -0.94 -10.60
CA LEU A 104 1.24 -0.55 -10.84
C LEU A 104 2.17 -1.58 -10.20
N SER A 105 3.33 -1.80 -10.79
CA SER A 105 4.45 -2.52 -10.18
C SER A 105 5.64 -1.60 -9.99
N TRP A 106 6.40 -1.82 -8.93
CA TRP A 106 7.63 -1.11 -8.65
C TRP A 106 8.80 -1.77 -9.37
N THR A 107 9.61 -0.98 -10.08
CA THR A 107 10.80 -1.49 -10.78
C THR A 107 12.06 -1.50 -9.92
N GLY A 108 12.00 -0.91 -8.72
CA GLY A 108 13.17 -0.54 -7.93
C GLY A 108 13.45 0.96 -7.96
N GLU A 109 12.95 1.68 -8.97
CA GLU A 109 13.20 3.11 -9.16
C GLU A 109 11.94 3.92 -9.47
N THR A 110 10.98 3.35 -10.20
CA THR A 110 9.76 4.04 -10.60
C THR A 110 8.57 3.08 -10.62
N TRP A 111 7.37 3.64 -10.48
CA TRP A 111 6.14 2.91 -10.68
C TRP A 111 5.85 2.81 -12.18
N VAL A 112 5.52 1.60 -12.63
CA VAL A 112 5.09 1.36 -14.01
C VAL A 112 3.70 0.77 -14.02
N GLU A 113 2.89 1.14 -15.02
CA GLU A 113 1.55 0.56 -15.18
C GLU A 113 1.63 -0.94 -15.45
N TYR A 114 0.94 -1.72 -14.63
CA TYR A 114 0.64 -3.11 -14.89
C TYR A 114 -0.55 -3.18 -15.85
N VAL A 115 -0.22 -3.22 -17.14
CA VAL A 115 -1.17 -3.14 -18.26
C VAL A 115 -2.13 -4.32 -18.24
N ALA A 116 -3.41 -4.03 -18.41
CA ALA A 116 -4.47 -5.03 -18.53
C ALA A 116 -4.37 -5.86 -19.81
N ASP A 117 -4.80 -7.12 -19.74
CA ASP A 117 -4.78 -8.04 -20.88
C ASP A 117 -5.95 -7.82 -21.84
N GLY A 118 -7.02 -7.18 -21.37
CA GLY A 118 -8.20 -6.92 -22.19
C GLY A 118 -9.24 -6.05 -21.50
N ARG A 119 -10.46 -6.10 -22.04
CA ARG A 119 -11.64 -5.44 -21.48
C ARG A 119 -12.72 -6.48 -21.16
N SER A 120 -13.28 -6.39 -19.96
CA SER A 120 -14.40 -7.22 -19.51
C SER A 120 -15.69 -6.89 -20.26
N LYS A 121 -16.58 -7.87 -20.39
CA LYS A 121 -17.94 -7.68 -20.93
C LYS A 121 -18.97 -7.73 -19.80
N PRO A 122 -20.07 -6.95 -19.87
CA PRO A 122 -20.39 -5.93 -20.88
C PRO A 122 -19.78 -4.54 -20.57
N THR A 123 -19.15 -4.39 -19.41
CA THR A 123 -18.80 -3.08 -18.83
C THR A 123 -17.64 -2.37 -19.51
N GLY A 124 -16.76 -3.09 -20.23
CA GLY A 124 -15.61 -2.51 -20.91
C GLY A 124 -14.47 -2.09 -19.98
N TYR A 125 -14.53 -2.46 -18.69
CA TYR A 125 -13.46 -2.17 -17.74
C TYR A 125 -12.22 -3.04 -18.01
N PRO A 126 -11.01 -2.56 -17.69
CA PRO A 126 -9.80 -3.37 -17.80
C PRO A 126 -9.95 -4.72 -17.09
N CYS A 127 -9.45 -5.79 -17.71
CA CYS A 127 -9.42 -7.12 -17.12
C CYS A 127 -8.03 -7.75 -17.23
N TYR A 128 -7.75 -8.71 -16.34
CA TYR A 128 -6.47 -9.36 -16.19
C TYR A 128 -6.61 -10.88 -16.27
N SER A 129 -5.61 -11.55 -16.83
CA SER A 129 -5.56 -13.02 -16.92
C SER A 129 -5.12 -13.59 -15.59
N TRP A 130 -5.88 -14.54 -15.04
CA TRP A 130 -5.59 -15.11 -13.73
C TRP A 130 -4.19 -15.73 -13.64
N ASP A 131 -3.80 -16.54 -14.63
CA ASP A 131 -2.48 -17.18 -14.65
C ASP A 131 -1.34 -16.17 -14.68
N ARG A 132 -1.52 -15.04 -15.37
CA ARG A 132 -0.54 -13.96 -15.43
C ARG A 132 -0.39 -13.27 -14.07
N LEU A 133 -1.49 -12.98 -13.39
CA LEU A 133 -1.46 -12.40 -12.04
C LEU A 133 -0.69 -13.28 -11.05
N ILE A 134 -0.87 -14.60 -11.14
CA ILE A 134 -0.16 -15.57 -10.32
C ILE A 134 1.33 -15.62 -10.70
N THR A 135 1.62 -15.72 -12.00
CA THR A 135 2.99 -15.83 -12.54
C THR A 135 3.83 -14.60 -12.23
N ASP A 136 3.25 -13.41 -12.33
CA ASP A 136 3.93 -12.14 -12.08
C ASP A 136 4.07 -11.85 -10.56
N GLY A 137 3.49 -12.68 -9.70
CA GLY A 137 3.57 -12.53 -8.25
C GLY A 137 2.71 -11.40 -7.71
N VAL A 138 1.59 -11.09 -8.35
CA VAL A 138 0.62 -10.11 -7.84
C VAL A 138 0.05 -10.65 -6.52
N PRO A 139 0.10 -9.87 -5.43
CA PRO A 139 -0.34 -10.28 -4.10
C PRO A 139 -1.84 -10.56 -4.10
N GLU A 140 -2.28 -11.54 -3.32
CA GLU A 140 -3.68 -11.96 -3.23
C GLU A 140 -4.61 -10.78 -2.92
N ALA A 141 -4.24 -9.95 -1.95
CA ALA A 141 -4.99 -8.76 -1.56
C ALA A 141 -5.23 -7.77 -2.72
N LEU A 142 -4.32 -7.68 -3.69
CA LEU A 142 -4.53 -6.90 -4.90
C LEU A 142 -5.35 -7.67 -5.94
N ARG A 143 -5.04 -8.97 -6.16
CA ARG A 143 -5.75 -9.82 -7.13
C ARG A 143 -7.25 -9.84 -6.89
N ASP A 144 -7.68 -9.89 -5.63
CA ASP A 144 -9.09 -9.91 -5.24
C ASP A 144 -9.85 -8.63 -5.59
N GLN A 145 -9.13 -7.54 -5.91
CA GLN A 145 -9.69 -6.27 -6.35
C GLN A 145 -9.68 -6.10 -7.88
N LEU A 146 -9.13 -7.07 -8.63
CA LEU A 146 -9.00 -7.01 -10.08
C LEU A 146 -10.11 -7.79 -10.78
N THR A 147 -10.61 -7.22 -11.87
CA THR A 147 -11.50 -7.95 -12.77
C THR A 147 -10.71 -8.97 -13.57
N VAL A 148 -11.05 -10.24 -13.46
CA VAL A 148 -10.46 -11.31 -14.28
C VAL A 148 -11.13 -11.32 -15.66
N CYS A 149 -10.35 -11.53 -16.73
CA CYS A 149 -10.90 -11.68 -18.07
C CYS A 149 -11.74 -12.98 -18.18
N THR A 150 -12.86 -12.88 -18.88
CA THR A 150 -13.83 -13.97 -19.13
C THR A 150 -13.98 -14.27 -20.61
#